data_AF-A0A2W4P8C2-F1
#
_entry.id   AF-A0A2W4P8C2-F1
#
_cell.length_a   1.000
_cell.length_b   1.000
_cell.length_c   1.000
_cell.angle_alpha   90.00
_cell.angle_beta   90.00
_cell.angle_gamma   90.00
#
_symmetry.space_group_name_H-M   'P 1'
#
loop_
_entity.id
_entity.type
_entity.pdbx_description
1 polymer ?
#
loop_
_entity_poly.entity_id
_entity_poly.type
_entity_poly.pdbx_seq_one_letter_code
_entity_poly.pdbx_strand_id
1 'polypeptide(L)'
;MRILAITSLTLALLTTAISCGGDDKEPQKFNLTVNNGSGSGQYPAGQVITVSANAEPDGQYFAGWIGNADVLNDASQKIANLTMPARDVEITATYQDIPTDPVTLALDKTVTYQTIDGFGFFGAHDVWWESAGNMWNEDWGEKVISDLGITIWRNEYFPPPDNAGQDADWVKQKPVVDGLKAIADAHGVDLKFVFTVWSPPADLKWQSSFTWPGDENATRSEGSVSTKNGGTLNPNKYNEFADWLKEGIQLYEDAGIQLYALSPQNEPMFTQPFNSCTYTFEGYTTILKPFLL
;
A
#
# COMPACT_ATOMS: atom_id res chain seq x y z
N MET A 1 29.06 33.41 3.57
CA MET A 1 30.38 32.73 3.58
C MET A 1 30.79 32.46 5.03
N ARG A 2 30.48 31.28 5.57
CA ARG A 2 31.37 30.43 6.38
C ARG A 2 30.58 29.18 6.76
N ILE A 3 31.08 28.08 6.21
CA ILE A 3 30.76 26.69 6.51
C ILE A 3 31.23 26.39 7.93
N LEU A 4 30.43 25.66 8.72
CA LEU A 4 30.97 24.78 9.75
C LEU A 4 30.09 23.53 9.87
N ALA A 5 30.59 22.45 9.26
CA ALA A 5 30.21 21.08 9.55
C ALA A 5 30.98 20.60 10.78
N ILE A 6 30.30 19.90 11.70
CA ILE A 6 30.89 19.16 12.83
C ILE A 6 30.15 17.81 12.85
N THR A 7 30.66 16.85 12.08
CA THR A 7 31.38 15.63 12.50
C THR A 7 30.51 14.52 13.11
N SER A 8 30.48 13.41 12.36
CA SER A 8 29.88 12.12 12.65
C SER A 8 30.25 11.57 14.03
N LEU A 9 29.24 11.07 14.73
CA LEU A 9 29.35 10.37 16.01
C LEU A 9 29.79 8.92 15.76
N THR A 10 31.01 8.55 16.13
CA THR A 10 31.49 7.17 16.10
C THR A 10 31.01 6.44 17.35
N LEU A 11 30.06 5.50 17.18
CA LEU A 11 29.61 4.59 18.22
C LEU A 11 30.61 3.44 18.36
N ALA A 12 31.46 3.50 19.40
CA ALA A 12 32.34 2.39 19.76
C ALA A 12 31.53 1.35 20.57
N LEU A 13 31.14 0.25 19.92
CA LEU A 13 30.54 -0.90 20.60
C LEU A 13 31.67 -1.75 21.20
N LEU A 14 31.85 -1.64 22.51
CA LEU A 14 32.79 -2.45 23.28
C LEU A 14 32.13 -3.80 23.59
N THR A 15 32.47 -4.86 22.85
CA THR A 15 32.12 -6.23 23.23
C THR A 15 33.32 -6.88 23.93
N THR A 16 33.19 -7.10 25.23
CA THR A 16 34.08 -7.93 26.02
C THR A 16 33.96 -9.40 25.58
N ALA A 17 35.06 -9.99 25.13
CA ALA A 17 35.16 -11.43 24.93
C ALA A 17 35.46 -12.12 26.26
N ILE A 18 34.57 -13.00 26.71
CA ILE A 18 34.91 -14.05 27.68
C ILE A 18 35.61 -15.14 26.87
N SER A 19 36.94 -15.25 27.04
CA SER A 19 37.73 -16.37 26.54
C SER A 19 37.59 -17.53 27.53
N CYS A 20 36.94 -18.61 27.08
CA CYS A 20 37.03 -19.93 27.69
C CYS A 20 37.67 -20.88 26.67
N GLY A 21 38.75 -21.52 27.08
CA GLY A 21 39.74 -22.16 26.22
C GLY A 21 39.24 -23.35 25.40
N GLY A 22 39.62 -23.32 24.13
CA GLY A 22 39.78 -24.42 23.20
C GLY A 22 40.73 -23.90 22.11
N ASP A 23 41.73 -24.70 21.71
CA ASP A 23 42.81 -24.35 20.77
C ASP A 23 42.48 -23.20 19.80
N ASP A 24 43.14 -22.04 19.96
CA ASP A 24 43.04 -20.85 19.10
C ASP A 24 43.62 -21.12 17.71
N LYS A 25 42.99 -21.99 16.92
CA LYS A 25 43.20 -22.04 15.48
C LYS A 25 42.22 -21.07 14.84
N GLU A 26 42.74 -20.02 14.20
CA GLU A 26 41.94 -19.12 13.36
C GLU A 26 41.04 -19.96 12.44
N PRO A 27 39.73 -19.67 12.35
CA PRO A 27 38.82 -20.48 11.55
C PRO A 27 39.33 -20.52 10.10
N GLN A 28 39.40 -21.72 9.53
CA GLN A 28 39.84 -21.90 8.15
C GLN A 28 38.98 -21.05 7.23
N LYS A 29 39.64 -20.17 6.47
CA LYS A 29 39.01 -19.33 5.46
C LYS A 29 39.13 -19.96 4.09
N PHE A 30 38.12 -19.72 3.26
CA PHE A 30 38.02 -20.17 1.89
C PHE A 30 37.96 -18.96 0.97
N ASN A 31 38.47 -19.11 -0.25
CA ASN A 31 38.55 -18.04 -1.22
C ASN A 31 37.21 -17.92 -1.97
N LEU A 32 36.63 -16.72 -1.99
CA LEU A 32 35.52 -16.35 -2.85
C LEU A 32 36.06 -15.46 -3.99
N THR A 33 35.88 -15.92 -5.21
CA THR A 33 36.18 -15.18 -6.43
C THR A 33 34.88 -14.81 -7.14
N VAL A 34 34.61 -13.51 -7.26
CA VAL A 34 33.46 -12.95 -7.97
C VAL A 34 33.97 -12.27 -9.24
N ASN A 35 33.74 -12.91 -10.38
CA ASN A 35 34.07 -12.34 -11.69
C ASN A 35 32.91 -11.48 -12.20
N ASN A 36 33.23 -10.34 -12.83
CA ASN A 36 32.27 -9.35 -13.29
C ASN A 36 31.32 -8.84 -12.19
N GLY A 37 31.81 -8.80 -10.95
CA GLY A 37 31.05 -8.33 -9.80
C GLY A 37 31.95 -8.00 -8.61
N SER A 38 31.31 -7.81 -7.47
CA SER A 38 31.92 -7.44 -6.18
C SER A 38 31.54 -8.46 -5.09
N GLY A 39 32.37 -8.53 -4.04
CA GLY A 39 32.21 -9.48 -2.93
C GLY A 39 33.32 -10.53 -2.82
N SER A 40 34.34 -10.47 -3.69
CA SER A 40 35.52 -11.34 -3.59
C SER A 40 36.27 -11.13 -2.27
N GLY A 41 36.85 -12.20 -1.73
CA GLY A 41 37.59 -12.16 -0.47
C GLY A 41 37.85 -13.54 0.12
N GLN A 42 38.30 -13.57 1.37
CA GLN A 42 38.49 -14.81 2.13
C GLN A 42 37.54 -14.84 3.33
N TYR A 43 36.73 -15.88 3.41
CA TYR A 43 35.64 -15.98 4.39
C TYR A 43 35.63 -17.35 5.08
N PRO A 44 35.34 -17.43 6.39
CA PRO A 44 35.07 -18.70 7.06
C PRO A 44 33.78 -19.34 6.52
N ALA A 45 33.70 -20.67 6.60
CA ALA A 45 32.49 -21.40 6.23
C ALA A 45 31.29 -20.94 7.09
N GLY A 46 30.12 -20.83 6.46
CA GLY A 46 28.86 -20.37 7.05
C GLY A 46 28.66 -18.85 7.05
N GLN A 47 29.69 -18.05 6.73
CA GLN A 47 29.51 -16.61 6.60
C GLN A 47 28.59 -16.29 5.41
N VAL A 48 27.68 -15.32 5.59
CA VAL A 48 26.85 -14.79 4.52
C VAL A 48 27.52 -13.55 3.91
N ILE A 49 27.66 -13.52 2.59
CA ILE A 49 28.28 -12.45 1.83
C ILE A 49 27.30 -11.93 0.79
N THR A 50 27.09 -10.62 0.73
CA THR A 50 26.35 -10.01 -0.38
C THR A 50 27.28 -9.81 -1.56
N VAL A 51 26.92 -10.39 -2.70
CA VAL A 51 27.61 -10.20 -3.98
C VAL A 51 26.76 -9.36 -4.91
N SER A 52 27.40 -8.57 -5.75
CA SER A 52 26.72 -7.69 -6.71
C SER A 52 27.41 -7.72 -8.06
N ALA A 53 26.64 -7.97 -9.13
CA ALA A 53 27.13 -7.95 -10.49
C ALA A 53 27.41 -6.50 -10.94
N ASN A 54 28.41 -6.33 -11.79
CA ASN A 54 28.74 -5.04 -12.39
C ASN A 54 27.58 -4.49 -13.24
N ALA A 55 27.71 -3.24 -13.68
CA ALA A 55 26.79 -2.68 -14.66
C ALA A 55 26.84 -3.49 -15.98
N GLU A 56 25.68 -3.67 -16.59
CA GLU A 56 25.55 -4.34 -17.89
C GLU A 56 26.23 -3.50 -18.97
N PRO A 57 26.95 -4.12 -19.92
CA PRO A 57 27.36 -3.45 -21.15
C PRO A 57 26.16 -2.94 -21.95
N ASP A 58 26.36 -1.90 -22.76
CA ASP A 58 25.33 -1.36 -23.64
C ASP A 58 24.72 -2.46 -24.53
N GLY A 59 23.39 -2.54 -24.55
CA GLY A 59 22.65 -3.52 -25.34
C GLY A 59 22.58 -4.92 -24.71
N GLN A 60 23.01 -5.09 -23.46
CA GLN A 60 22.91 -6.36 -22.74
C GLN A 60 22.07 -6.24 -21.45
N TYR A 61 21.55 -7.37 -20.99
CA TYR A 61 20.93 -7.52 -19.67
C TYR A 61 21.68 -8.57 -18.84
N PHE A 62 21.63 -8.44 -17.51
CA PHE A 62 22.17 -9.44 -16.59
C PHE A 62 21.41 -10.77 -16.77
N ALA A 63 22.11 -11.82 -17.15
CA ALA A 63 21.53 -13.13 -17.47
C ALA A 63 21.60 -14.14 -16.31
N GLY A 64 22.29 -13.79 -15.22
CA GLY A 64 22.45 -14.63 -14.03
C GLY A 64 23.90 -14.89 -13.65
N TRP A 65 24.09 -15.47 -12.47
CA TRP A 65 25.38 -15.98 -11.99
C TRP A 65 25.60 -17.42 -12.45
N ILE A 66 26.82 -17.74 -12.89
CA ILE A 66 27.26 -19.11 -13.21
C ILE A 66 28.47 -19.52 -12.37
N GLY A 67 28.90 -20.77 -12.49
CA GLY A 67 29.99 -21.36 -11.71
C GLY A 67 29.42 -22.08 -10.49
N ASN A 68 29.91 -21.77 -9.30
CA ASN A 68 29.34 -22.24 -8.04
C ASN A 68 28.10 -21.43 -7.62
N ALA A 69 27.18 -21.19 -8.54
CA ALA A 69 25.98 -20.39 -8.28
C ALA A 69 24.98 -21.09 -7.32
N ASP A 70 25.20 -22.38 -7.03
CA ASP A 70 24.43 -23.19 -6.08
C ASP A 70 24.48 -22.66 -4.63
N VAL A 71 25.49 -21.84 -4.30
CA VAL A 71 25.64 -21.26 -2.95
C VAL A 71 24.92 -19.91 -2.78
N LEU A 72 24.29 -19.41 -3.83
CA LEU A 72 23.49 -18.19 -3.82
C LEU A 72 22.04 -18.49 -3.45
N ASN A 73 21.40 -17.54 -2.75
CA ASN A 73 19.96 -17.60 -2.47
C ASN A 73 19.11 -17.50 -3.74
N ASP A 74 19.56 -16.69 -4.72
CA ASP A 74 18.94 -16.55 -6.03
C ASP A 74 19.99 -16.09 -7.06
N ALA A 75 20.40 -17.01 -7.94
CA ALA A 75 21.38 -16.72 -8.98
C ALA A 75 20.83 -15.83 -10.11
N SER A 76 19.53 -15.56 -10.16
CA SER A 76 18.89 -14.68 -11.15
C SER A 76 18.89 -13.21 -10.74
N GLN A 77 19.23 -12.90 -9.48
CA GLN A 77 19.29 -11.53 -8.99
C GLN A 77 20.68 -10.91 -9.18
N LYS A 78 20.70 -9.65 -9.61
CA LYS A 78 21.93 -8.86 -9.79
C LYS A 78 22.67 -8.63 -8.45
N ILE A 79 21.92 -8.60 -7.35
CA ILE A 79 22.42 -8.59 -5.97
C ILE A 79 21.89 -9.83 -5.28
N ALA A 80 22.78 -10.67 -4.79
CA ALA A 80 22.44 -11.94 -4.17
C ALA A 80 23.24 -12.17 -2.89
N ASN A 81 22.73 -13.00 -2.00
CA ASN A 81 23.43 -13.43 -0.79
C ASN A 81 24.01 -14.83 -1.01
N LEU A 82 25.29 -14.96 -0.72
CA LEU A 82 26.08 -16.18 -0.81
C LEU A 82 26.33 -16.71 0.60
N THR A 83 26.10 -18.00 0.84
CA THR A 83 26.56 -18.66 2.07
C THR A 83 27.85 -19.41 1.81
N MET A 84 28.95 -19.00 2.45
CA MET A 84 30.27 -19.55 2.16
C MET A 84 30.36 -21.02 2.57
N PRO A 85 30.63 -21.97 1.65
CA PRO A 85 30.84 -23.37 2.01
C PRO A 85 32.27 -23.59 2.55
N ALA A 86 32.54 -24.80 3.04
CA ALA A 86 33.89 -25.22 3.45
C ALA A 86 34.78 -25.61 2.25
N ARG A 87 34.77 -24.79 1.20
CA ARG A 87 35.57 -24.92 -0.02
C ARG A 87 35.69 -23.57 -0.72
N ASP A 88 36.68 -23.42 -1.58
CA ASP A 88 36.78 -22.24 -2.45
C ASP A 88 35.59 -22.19 -3.42
N VAL A 89 35.17 -20.96 -3.73
CA VAL A 89 33.99 -20.66 -4.53
C VAL A 89 34.36 -19.66 -5.61
N GLU A 90 33.97 -19.96 -6.84
CA GLU A 90 34.06 -19.05 -7.96
C GLU A 90 32.69 -18.87 -8.62
N ILE A 91 32.23 -17.62 -8.69
CA ILE A 91 31.00 -17.23 -9.39
C ILE A 91 31.30 -16.15 -10.42
N THR A 92 30.57 -16.15 -11.52
CA THR A 92 30.73 -15.18 -12.60
C THR A 92 29.38 -14.60 -12.98
N ALA A 93 29.25 -13.27 -12.96
CA ALA A 93 28.08 -12.59 -13.53
C ALA A 93 28.13 -12.68 -15.05
N THR A 94 27.02 -13.13 -15.65
CA THR A 94 26.85 -13.24 -17.09
C THR A 94 25.87 -12.21 -17.62
N TYR A 95 26.06 -11.84 -18.87
CA TYR A 95 25.23 -10.86 -19.58
C TYR A 95 24.85 -11.44 -20.94
N GLN A 96 23.64 -11.17 -21.39
CA GLN A 96 23.12 -11.60 -22.69
C GLN A 96 22.67 -10.38 -23.47
N ASP A 97 22.82 -10.43 -24.80
CA ASP A 97 22.33 -9.38 -25.68
C ASP A 97 20.81 -9.25 -25.54
N ILE A 98 20.35 -8.01 -25.41
CA ILE A 98 18.93 -7.69 -25.48
C ILE A 98 18.47 -8.07 -26.89
N PRO A 99 17.46 -8.95 -27.05
CA PRO A 99 16.93 -9.27 -28.36
C PRO A 99 16.55 -8.00 -29.12
N THR A 100 17.18 -7.79 -30.28
CA THR A 100 16.92 -6.63 -31.16
C THR A 100 15.84 -6.92 -32.20
N ASP A 101 15.40 -8.17 -32.28
CA ASP A 101 14.29 -8.57 -33.14
C ASP A 101 13.00 -7.85 -32.68
N PRO A 102 12.24 -7.27 -33.62
CA PRO A 102 11.00 -6.59 -33.27
C PRO A 102 9.98 -7.60 -32.73
N VAL A 103 9.60 -7.44 -31.46
CA VAL A 103 8.45 -8.14 -30.89
C VAL A 103 7.20 -7.55 -31.51
N THR A 104 6.47 -8.37 -32.28
CA THR A 104 5.18 -7.94 -32.84
C THR A 104 4.06 -8.29 -31.88
N LEU A 105 3.36 -7.27 -31.37
CA LEU A 105 2.13 -7.42 -30.59
C LEU A 105 0.92 -7.24 -31.51
N ALA A 106 0.13 -8.29 -31.69
CA ALA A 106 -1.11 -8.23 -32.46
C ALA A 106 -2.31 -8.06 -31.53
N LEU A 107 -3.12 -7.02 -31.77
CA LEU A 107 -4.36 -6.78 -31.05
C LEU A 107 -5.53 -7.38 -31.82
N ASP A 108 -6.12 -8.45 -31.29
CA ASP A 108 -7.36 -9.03 -31.83
C ASP A 108 -8.58 -8.28 -31.27
N LYS A 109 -9.11 -7.33 -32.06
CA LYS A 109 -10.28 -6.52 -31.70
C LYS A 109 -11.60 -7.29 -31.76
N THR A 110 -11.60 -8.55 -32.20
CA THR A 110 -12.79 -9.42 -32.20
C THR A 110 -13.00 -10.13 -30.87
N VAL A 111 -11.94 -10.23 -30.06
CA VAL A 111 -12.00 -10.76 -28.71
C VAL A 111 -12.21 -9.61 -27.73
N THR A 112 -13.35 -9.63 -27.04
CA THR A 112 -13.71 -8.63 -26.03
C THR A 112 -13.75 -9.26 -24.64
N TYR A 113 -13.39 -8.48 -23.63
CA TYR A 113 -13.48 -8.86 -22.22
C TYR A 113 -14.43 -7.93 -21.46
N GLN A 114 -14.05 -7.47 -20.27
CA GLN A 114 -14.79 -6.49 -19.51
C GLN A 114 -14.79 -5.11 -20.19
N THR A 115 -15.84 -4.33 -19.91
CA THR A 115 -15.81 -2.88 -20.13
C THR A 115 -15.12 -2.21 -18.95
N ILE A 116 -14.31 -1.19 -19.22
CA ILE A 116 -13.65 -0.39 -18.19
C ILE A 116 -14.45 0.89 -18.01
N ASP A 117 -15.06 1.07 -16.83
CA ASP A 117 -15.87 2.26 -16.54
C ASP A 117 -15.03 3.53 -16.37
N GLY A 118 -13.75 3.37 -16.03
CA GLY A 118 -12.83 4.48 -15.86
C GLY A 118 -11.60 4.17 -15.03
N PHE A 119 -10.79 5.20 -14.84
CA PHE A 119 -9.60 5.21 -13.99
C PHE A 119 -9.65 6.42 -13.06
N GLY A 120 -9.05 6.28 -11.88
CA GLY A 120 -9.30 7.20 -10.79
C GLY A 120 -8.25 7.26 -9.70
N PHE A 121 -8.55 8.10 -8.71
CA PHE A 121 -7.73 8.31 -7.52
C PHE A 121 -8.61 8.48 -6.27
N PHE A 122 -7.94 8.59 -5.12
CA PHE A 122 -8.57 8.86 -3.83
C PHE A 122 -8.11 10.19 -3.24
N GLY A 123 -9.03 10.92 -2.61
CA GLY A 123 -8.72 12.06 -1.76
C GLY A 123 -8.69 13.41 -2.48
N ALA A 124 -7.93 14.35 -1.93
CA ALA A 124 -7.95 15.77 -2.29
C ALA A 124 -6.57 16.27 -2.75
N HIS A 125 -6.46 17.57 -3.08
CA HIS A 125 -5.18 18.21 -3.39
C HIS A 125 -4.21 18.13 -2.20
N ASP A 126 -4.70 18.42 -0.99
CA ASP A 126 -3.97 18.19 0.25
C ASP A 126 -4.40 16.84 0.86
N VAL A 127 -3.48 15.88 0.82
CA VAL A 127 -3.70 14.50 1.27
C VAL A 127 -3.74 14.36 2.80
N TRP A 128 -3.42 15.42 3.54
CA TRP A 128 -3.35 15.42 5.00
C TRP A 128 -4.57 16.06 5.67
N TRP A 129 -5.56 16.50 4.89
CA TRP A 129 -6.82 17.05 5.40
C TRP A 129 -6.64 18.24 6.36
N GLU A 130 -5.64 19.10 6.17
CA GLU A 130 -5.29 20.15 7.14
C GLU A 130 -6.43 21.16 7.34
N SER A 131 -6.98 21.71 6.24
CA SER A 131 -8.08 22.66 6.29
C SER A 131 -8.91 22.64 5.00
N ALA A 132 -10.19 23.00 5.08
CA ALA A 132 -11.09 23.02 3.92
C ALA A 132 -10.56 23.89 2.75
N GLY A 133 -9.86 24.99 3.05
CA GLY A 133 -9.27 25.87 2.04
C GLY A 133 -8.09 25.26 1.27
N ASN A 134 -7.46 24.21 1.80
CA ASN A 134 -6.31 23.54 1.17
C ASN A 134 -6.73 22.35 0.31
N MET A 135 -7.97 21.88 0.46
CA MET A 135 -8.43 20.64 -0.17
C MET A 135 -8.59 20.77 -1.68
N TRP A 136 -8.86 21.99 -2.18
CA TRP A 136 -9.08 22.25 -3.59
C TRP A 136 -8.12 23.28 -4.15
N ASN A 137 -7.61 23.01 -5.35
CA ASN A 137 -6.85 23.95 -6.17
C ASN A 137 -7.29 23.75 -7.64
N GLU A 138 -7.66 24.83 -8.31
CA GLU A 138 -8.23 24.78 -9.66
C GLU A 138 -7.23 24.25 -10.70
N ASP A 139 -5.97 24.74 -10.67
CA ASP A 139 -4.90 24.26 -11.56
C ASP A 139 -4.59 22.77 -11.37
N TRP A 140 -4.77 22.25 -10.15
CA TRP A 140 -4.65 20.83 -9.86
C TRP A 140 -5.85 20.05 -10.42
N GLY A 141 -7.07 20.55 -10.23
CA GLY A 141 -8.29 19.97 -10.79
C GLY A 141 -8.23 19.83 -12.31
N GLU A 142 -7.75 20.86 -13.00
CA GLU A 142 -7.54 20.85 -14.45
C GLU A 142 -6.58 19.75 -14.90
N LYS A 143 -5.42 19.62 -14.24
CA LYS A 143 -4.46 18.54 -14.55
C LYS A 143 -5.05 17.15 -14.33
N VAL A 144 -5.82 16.99 -13.26
CA VAL A 144 -6.42 15.71 -12.90
C VAL A 144 -7.50 15.29 -13.89
N ILE A 145 -8.40 16.20 -14.24
CA ILE A 145 -9.56 15.87 -15.07
C ILE A 145 -9.22 15.95 -16.56
N SER A 146 -8.66 17.07 -17.03
CA SER A 146 -8.43 17.31 -18.46
C SER A 146 -7.14 16.63 -18.95
N ASP A 147 -6.01 16.83 -18.25
CA ASP A 147 -4.72 16.34 -18.77
C ASP A 147 -4.54 14.83 -18.56
N LEU A 148 -4.80 14.35 -17.33
CA LEU A 148 -4.70 12.93 -17.02
C LEU A 148 -5.91 12.11 -17.50
N GLY A 149 -7.05 12.76 -17.76
CA GLY A 149 -8.26 12.09 -18.23
C GLY A 149 -8.94 11.22 -17.16
N ILE A 150 -8.90 11.64 -15.89
CA ILE A 150 -9.54 10.90 -14.81
C ILE A 150 -11.07 10.93 -14.96
N THR A 151 -11.68 9.76 -14.79
CA THR A 151 -13.14 9.58 -14.90
C THR A 151 -13.78 8.93 -13.69
N ILE A 152 -13.00 8.54 -12.67
CA ILE A 152 -13.51 8.05 -11.38
C ILE A 152 -12.82 8.79 -10.25
N TRP A 153 -13.58 9.26 -9.27
CA TRP A 153 -13.06 9.76 -8.01
C TRP A 153 -13.67 9.00 -6.84
N ARG A 154 -12.80 8.46 -5.98
CA ARG A 154 -13.21 7.73 -4.77
C ARG A 154 -12.89 8.56 -3.53
N ASN A 155 -13.81 8.65 -2.57
CA ASN A 155 -13.50 9.28 -1.29
C ASN A 155 -14.15 8.60 -0.08
N GLU A 156 -13.62 8.88 1.11
CA GLU A 156 -14.22 8.39 2.35
C GLU A 156 -15.47 9.20 2.74
N TYR A 157 -16.54 8.48 3.10
CA TYR A 157 -17.65 9.08 3.83
C TYR A 157 -17.35 8.99 5.33
N PHE A 158 -16.97 10.14 5.91
CA PHE A 158 -16.49 10.21 7.28
C PHE A 158 -17.66 10.25 8.27
N PRO A 159 -17.62 9.45 9.34
CA PRO A 159 -18.60 9.54 10.42
C PRO A 159 -18.40 10.81 11.25
N PRO A 160 -19.43 11.23 12.02
CA PRO A 160 -19.27 12.29 13.01
C PRO A 160 -18.10 12.02 13.97
N PRO A 161 -17.43 13.07 14.48
CA PRO A 161 -16.33 12.90 15.41
C PRO A 161 -16.80 12.28 16.73
N ASP A 162 -15.97 11.42 17.29
CA ASP A 162 -16.12 10.86 18.63
C ASP A 162 -14.96 11.32 19.54
N ASN A 163 -14.75 10.60 20.65
CA ASN A 163 -13.64 10.88 21.57
C ASN A 163 -12.24 10.61 20.98
N ALA A 164 -12.14 9.85 19.89
CA ALA A 164 -10.89 9.59 19.17
C ALA A 164 -10.58 10.65 18.10
N GLY A 165 -11.50 11.62 17.92
CA GLY A 165 -11.41 12.67 16.93
C GLY A 165 -11.65 12.17 15.51
N GLN A 166 -11.63 13.10 14.55
CA GLN A 166 -11.80 12.76 13.14
C GLN A 166 -10.84 13.55 12.26
N ASP A 167 -10.34 12.87 11.22
CA ASP A 167 -9.30 13.41 10.35
C ASP A 167 -9.92 14.39 9.32
N ALA A 168 -11.13 14.09 8.83
CA ALA A 168 -11.88 14.96 7.93
C ALA A 168 -13.40 14.93 8.15
N ASP A 169 -14.11 15.79 7.44
CA ASP A 169 -15.56 15.88 7.47
C ASP A 169 -16.07 16.37 6.10
N TRP A 170 -17.40 16.46 5.95
CA TRP A 170 -17.99 16.97 4.71
C TRP A 170 -17.59 18.42 4.42
N VAL A 171 -17.35 19.26 5.44
CA VAL A 171 -16.95 20.66 5.24
C VAL A 171 -15.60 20.75 4.55
N LYS A 172 -14.65 19.88 4.90
CA LYS A 172 -13.36 19.76 4.20
C LYS A 172 -13.52 19.15 2.80
N GLN A 173 -14.41 18.18 2.62
CA GLN A 173 -14.56 17.50 1.33
C GLN A 173 -15.29 18.32 0.28
N LYS A 174 -16.29 19.12 0.68
CA LYS A 174 -17.20 19.80 -0.24
C LYS A 174 -16.49 20.65 -1.31
N PRO A 175 -15.42 21.43 -1.01
CA PRO A 175 -14.67 22.15 -2.04
C PRO A 175 -14.09 21.25 -3.14
N VAL A 176 -13.66 20.03 -2.79
CA VAL A 176 -13.13 19.05 -3.77
C VAL A 176 -14.26 18.53 -4.65
N VAL A 177 -15.39 18.19 -4.03
CA VAL A 177 -16.57 17.66 -4.71
C VAL A 177 -17.10 18.69 -5.72
N ASP A 178 -17.31 19.93 -5.26
CA ASP A 178 -17.79 21.03 -6.10
C ASP A 178 -16.79 21.34 -7.22
N GLY A 179 -15.50 21.39 -6.88
CA GLY A 179 -14.43 21.70 -7.82
C GLY A 179 -14.26 20.66 -8.91
N LEU A 180 -14.16 19.37 -8.55
CA LEU A 180 -14.04 18.27 -9.50
C LEU A 180 -15.25 18.21 -10.43
N LYS A 181 -16.46 18.40 -9.89
CA LYS A 181 -17.68 18.47 -10.68
C LYS A 181 -17.63 19.63 -11.69
N ALA A 182 -17.26 20.83 -11.24
CA ALA A 182 -17.23 22.01 -12.10
C ALA A 182 -16.26 21.82 -13.28
N ILE A 183 -15.06 21.30 -13.02
CA ILE A 183 -14.07 21.02 -14.09
C ILE A 183 -14.56 19.90 -15.00
N ALA A 184 -15.10 18.81 -14.46
CA ALA A 184 -15.64 17.71 -15.26
C ALA A 184 -16.78 18.18 -16.19
N ASP A 185 -17.72 18.97 -15.68
CA ASP A 185 -18.82 19.54 -16.46
C ASP A 185 -18.28 20.47 -17.57
N ALA A 186 -17.27 21.30 -17.26
CA ALA A 186 -16.67 22.23 -18.23
C ALA A 186 -15.99 21.51 -19.41
N HIS A 187 -15.41 20.33 -19.16
CA HIS A 187 -14.74 19.51 -20.18
C HIS A 187 -15.61 18.40 -20.77
N GLY A 188 -16.87 18.27 -20.32
CA GLY A 188 -17.78 17.21 -20.76
C GLY A 188 -17.33 15.81 -20.33
N VAL A 189 -16.62 15.71 -19.21
CA VAL A 189 -16.18 14.44 -18.62
C VAL A 189 -17.27 13.88 -17.72
N ASP A 190 -17.70 12.64 -17.99
CA ASP A 190 -18.58 11.87 -17.11
C ASP A 190 -17.80 11.35 -15.88
N LEU A 191 -17.52 12.26 -14.95
CA LEU A 191 -16.80 11.94 -13.72
C LEU A 191 -17.70 11.18 -12.74
N LYS A 192 -17.32 9.95 -12.44
CA LYS A 192 -18.02 9.05 -11.53
C LYS A 192 -17.54 9.27 -10.10
N PHE A 193 -18.45 9.68 -9.22
CA PHE A 193 -18.19 9.84 -7.80
C PHE A 193 -18.51 8.55 -7.06
N VAL A 194 -17.56 8.06 -6.28
CA VAL A 194 -17.69 6.87 -5.44
C VAL A 194 -17.35 7.26 -4.02
N PHE A 195 -18.22 6.95 -3.05
CA PHE A 195 -17.81 7.01 -1.65
C PHE A 195 -17.67 5.62 -1.04
N THR A 196 -16.94 5.56 0.06
CA THR A 196 -16.71 4.32 0.79
C THR A 196 -16.54 4.62 2.27
N VAL A 197 -17.01 3.72 3.12
CA VAL A 197 -16.98 3.89 4.56
C VAL A 197 -15.73 3.20 5.12
N TRP A 198 -14.89 3.88 5.90
CA TRP A 198 -13.84 3.19 6.66
C TRP A 198 -14.33 2.79 8.04
N SER A 199 -15.27 3.55 8.60
CA SER A 199 -15.90 3.21 9.87
C SER A 199 -17.30 3.81 9.93
N PRO A 200 -18.32 3.08 10.42
CA PRO A 200 -19.58 3.68 10.78
C PRO A 200 -19.41 4.62 11.98
N PRO A 201 -20.41 5.47 12.28
CA PRO A 201 -20.47 6.21 13.53
C PRO A 201 -20.24 5.30 14.74
N ALA A 202 -19.50 5.80 15.73
CA ALA A 202 -19.04 4.99 16.86
C ALA A 202 -20.19 4.33 17.65
N ASP A 203 -21.33 5.01 17.77
CA ASP A 203 -22.53 4.55 18.45
C ASP A 203 -23.28 3.42 17.71
N LEU A 204 -22.93 3.15 16.45
CA LEU A 204 -23.44 1.99 15.71
C LEU A 204 -22.56 0.74 15.88
N LYS A 205 -21.48 0.82 16.65
CA LYS A 205 -20.49 -0.26 16.75
C LYS A 205 -20.61 -1.06 18.05
N TRP A 206 -20.08 -2.28 17.97
CA TRP A 206 -19.78 -3.16 19.08
C TRP A 206 -18.28 -3.46 19.12
N GLN A 207 -17.81 -3.79 20.33
CA GLN A 207 -16.47 -4.30 20.52
C GLN A 207 -16.39 -5.72 19.95
N SER A 208 -15.25 -6.04 19.33
CA SER A 208 -14.85 -7.41 19.00
C SER A 208 -13.67 -7.78 19.90
N SER A 209 -13.70 -8.97 20.51
CA SER A 209 -12.57 -9.44 21.33
C SER A 209 -11.35 -9.86 20.51
N PHE A 210 -11.52 -10.04 19.20
CA PHE A 210 -10.46 -10.33 18.23
C PHE A 210 -10.40 -9.25 17.15
N THR A 211 -9.27 -9.17 16.45
CA THR A 211 -9.07 -8.25 15.32
C THR A 211 -10.09 -8.49 14.20
N TRP A 212 -10.50 -9.74 14.00
CA TRP A 212 -11.56 -10.10 13.08
C TRP A 212 -12.75 -10.73 13.82
N PRO A 213 -13.97 -10.16 13.71
CA PRO A 213 -15.15 -10.64 14.39
C PRO A 213 -15.67 -11.95 13.81
N GLY A 214 -15.17 -12.42 12.66
CA GLY A 214 -15.57 -13.71 12.08
C GLY A 214 -14.86 -14.92 12.67
N ASP A 215 -13.89 -14.73 13.56
CA ASP A 215 -13.25 -15.82 14.28
C ASP A 215 -14.28 -16.59 15.13
N GLU A 216 -14.15 -17.91 15.19
CA GLU A 216 -15.08 -18.77 15.95
C GLU A 216 -15.06 -18.48 17.45
N ASN A 217 -13.94 -17.96 17.96
CA ASN A 217 -13.76 -17.59 19.37
C ASN A 217 -14.03 -16.10 19.62
N ALA A 218 -14.33 -15.31 18.58
CA ALA A 218 -14.65 -13.91 18.74
C ALA A 218 -16.00 -13.71 19.42
N THR A 219 -15.98 -12.90 20.46
CA THR A 219 -17.17 -12.33 21.09
C THR A 219 -17.41 -10.93 20.54
N ARG A 220 -18.69 -10.60 20.36
CA ARG A 220 -19.17 -9.33 19.80
C ARG A 220 -20.22 -8.79 20.76
N SER A 221 -19.97 -7.63 21.36
CA SER A 221 -20.84 -7.10 22.41
C SER A 221 -20.74 -5.59 22.55
N GLU A 222 -21.67 -5.01 23.29
CA GLU A 222 -21.54 -3.64 23.80
C GLU A 222 -20.23 -3.48 24.57
N GLY A 223 -19.62 -2.31 24.45
CA GLY A 223 -18.31 -2.02 25.01
C GLY A 223 -17.80 -0.64 24.59
N SER A 224 -16.56 -0.33 24.97
CA SER A 224 -15.91 0.90 24.54
C SER A 224 -15.53 0.79 23.07
N VAL A 225 -16.19 1.59 22.22
CA VAL A 225 -15.96 1.64 20.79
C VAL A 225 -15.68 3.07 20.34
N SER A 226 -14.94 3.18 19.24
CA SER A 226 -14.68 4.44 18.53
C SER A 226 -14.77 4.21 17.02
N THR A 227 -14.73 5.28 16.24
CA THR A 227 -14.53 5.26 14.78
C THR A 227 -13.20 4.59 14.41
N LYS A 228 -12.19 4.68 15.29
CA LYS A 228 -10.85 4.10 15.11
C LYS A 228 -10.70 2.73 15.80
N ASN A 229 -9.60 2.02 15.52
CA ASN A 229 -9.19 0.77 16.19
C ASN A 229 -10.16 -0.42 16.02
N GLY A 230 -10.80 -0.54 14.85
CA GLY A 230 -11.60 -1.70 14.51
C GLY A 230 -12.93 -1.76 15.28
N GLY A 231 -13.29 -2.93 15.80
CA GLY A 231 -14.66 -3.21 16.24
C GLY A 231 -15.57 -3.60 15.08
N THR A 232 -16.84 -3.88 15.35
CA THR A 232 -17.78 -4.43 14.35
C THR A 232 -19.11 -3.71 14.38
N LEU A 233 -19.84 -3.65 13.26
CA LEU A 233 -21.17 -3.03 13.23
C LEU A 233 -22.15 -3.82 14.10
N ASN A 234 -22.89 -3.12 14.96
CA ASN A 234 -23.93 -3.72 15.79
C ASN A 234 -25.06 -4.25 14.90
N PRO A 235 -25.40 -5.55 14.93
CA PRO A 235 -26.46 -6.13 14.09
C PRO A 235 -27.85 -5.53 14.36
N ASN A 236 -28.07 -4.96 15.54
CA ASN A 236 -29.32 -4.26 15.87
C ASN A 236 -29.38 -2.84 15.29
N LYS A 237 -28.33 -2.37 14.60
CA LYS A 237 -28.17 -1.00 14.08
C LYS A 237 -28.07 -0.93 12.56
N TYR A 238 -28.46 -1.98 11.85
CA TYR A 238 -28.38 -2.00 10.38
C TYR A 238 -29.34 -1.00 9.72
N ASN A 239 -30.50 -0.72 10.34
CA ASN A 239 -31.41 0.30 9.83
C ASN A 239 -30.81 1.70 9.98
N GLU A 240 -30.29 2.03 11.17
CA GLU A 240 -29.63 3.31 11.43
C GLU A 240 -28.38 3.48 10.57
N PHE A 241 -27.62 2.41 10.33
CA PHE A 241 -26.49 2.45 9.41
C PHE A 241 -26.95 2.70 7.96
N ALA A 242 -28.02 2.06 7.50
CA ALA A 242 -28.57 2.29 6.17
C ALA A 242 -29.08 3.73 6.02
N ASP A 243 -29.74 4.29 7.03
CA ASP A 243 -30.19 5.68 7.01
C ASP A 243 -29.02 6.67 6.98
N TRP A 244 -27.95 6.39 7.75
CA TRP A 244 -26.71 7.16 7.67
C TRP A 244 -26.05 7.09 6.27
N LEU A 245 -26.05 5.92 5.60
CA LEU A 245 -25.58 5.83 4.22
C LEU A 245 -26.42 6.68 3.26
N LYS A 246 -27.76 6.74 3.45
CA LYS A 246 -28.65 7.59 2.64
C LYS A 246 -28.35 9.08 2.86
N GLU A 247 -28.07 9.50 4.09
CA GLU A 247 -27.62 10.86 4.37
C GLU A 247 -26.32 11.18 3.60
N GLY A 248 -25.37 10.25 3.55
CA GLY A 248 -24.15 10.39 2.76
C GLY A 248 -24.43 10.58 1.26
N ILE A 249 -25.37 9.84 0.70
CA ILE A 249 -25.80 10.02 -0.71
C ILE A 249 -26.45 11.37 -0.92
N GLN A 250 -27.32 11.80 0.00
CA GLN A 250 -27.99 13.10 -0.07
C GLN A 250 -26.99 14.26 -0.13
N LEU A 251 -25.84 14.17 0.56
CA LEU A 251 -24.79 15.18 0.46
C LEU A 251 -24.27 15.38 -0.98
N TYR A 252 -24.14 14.30 -1.74
CA TYR A 252 -23.74 14.37 -3.15
C TYR A 252 -24.90 14.84 -4.04
N GLU A 253 -26.13 14.38 -3.79
CA GLU A 253 -27.32 14.85 -4.52
C GLU A 253 -27.52 16.36 -4.36
N ASP A 254 -27.33 16.88 -3.14
CA ASP A 254 -27.40 18.31 -2.83
C ASP A 254 -26.28 19.11 -3.53
N ALA A 255 -25.16 18.46 -3.85
CA ALA A 255 -24.09 19.00 -4.70
C ALA A 255 -24.34 18.81 -6.21
N GLY A 256 -25.52 18.29 -6.60
CA GLY A 256 -25.89 18.04 -7.99
C GLY A 256 -25.18 16.85 -8.61
N ILE A 257 -24.78 15.87 -7.79
CA ILE A 257 -24.06 14.66 -8.20
C ILE A 257 -24.94 13.44 -7.92
N GLN A 258 -25.17 12.65 -8.97
CA GLN A 258 -25.65 11.28 -8.80
C GLN A 258 -24.45 10.40 -8.46
N LEU A 259 -24.42 9.86 -7.25
CA LEU A 259 -23.34 8.96 -6.85
C LEU A 259 -23.33 7.71 -7.74
N TYR A 260 -22.16 7.36 -8.28
CA TYR A 260 -21.99 6.22 -9.17
C TYR A 260 -22.03 4.89 -8.42
N ALA A 261 -21.30 4.83 -7.30
CA ALA A 261 -21.21 3.63 -6.48
C ALA A 261 -20.89 3.99 -5.03
N LEU A 262 -21.19 3.07 -4.12
CA LEU A 262 -20.72 3.11 -2.74
C LEU A 262 -20.13 1.77 -2.32
N SER A 263 -19.17 1.80 -1.39
CA SER A 263 -18.76 0.62 -0.63
C SER A 263 -19.13 0.79 0.85
N PRO A 264 -19.89 -0.13 1.47
CA PRO A 264 -20.31 0.01 2.85
C PRO A 264 -19.18 -0.23 3.86
N GLN A 265 -18.03 -0.73 3.41
CA GLN A 265 -16.81 -0.82 4.21
C GLN A 265 -15.56 -0.87 3.31
N ASN A 266 -14.51 -0.18 3.71
CA ASN A 266 -13.15 -0.36 3.22
C ASN A 266 -12.48 -1.48 4.01
N GLU A 267 -11.89 -2.47 3.33
CA GLU A 267 -11.09 -3.54 3.95
C GLU A 267 -11.79 -4.20 5.17
N PRO A 268 -12.93 -4.89 4.97
CA PRO A 268 -13.83 -5.34 6.05
C PRO A 268 -13.24 -6.40 7.01
N MET A 269 -11.98 -6.80 6.83
CA MET A 269 -11.25 -7.73 7.69
C MET A 269 -10.01 -7.09 8.34
N PHE A 270 -9.83 -5.78 8.17
CA PHE A 270 -8.63 -5.06 8.60
C PHE A 270 -8.93 -4.06 9.71
N THR A 271 -8.17 -4.14 10.79
CA THR A 271 -8.23 -3.20 11.92
C THR A 271 -7.04 -2.25 11.84
N GLN A 272 -7.28 -0.96 12.03
CA GLN A 272 -6.26 0.09 11.93
C GLN A 272 -6.36 1.12 13.06
N PRO A 273 -5.27 1.84 13.39
CA PRO A 273 -5.29 2.89 14.41
C PRO A 273 -6.09 4.14 14.00
N PHE A 274 -6.50 4.23 12.73
CA PHE A 274 -7.42 5.21 12.17
C PHE A 274 -8.78 4.57 11.89
N ASN A 275 -9.67 5.27 11.16
CA ASN A 275 -11.02 4.78 10.87
C ASN A 275 -10.97 3.36 10.32
N SER A 276 -11.62 2.44 11.03
CA SER A 276 -11.70 1.03 10.64
C SER A 276 -12.86 0.34 11.33
N CYS A 277 -13.47 -0.61 10.63
CA CYS A 277 -14.49 -1.51 11.16
C CYS A 277 -14.43 -2.84 10.42
N THR A 278 -14.57 -3.93 11.16
CA THR A 278 -14.48 -5.27 10.63
C THR A 278 -15.82 -6.01 10.72
N TYR A 279 -16.03 -6.95 9.81
CA TYR A 279 -17.31 -7.63 9.62
C TYR A 279 -17.12 -9.13 9.52
N THR A 280 -18.11 -9.88 10.01
CA THR A 280 -18.27 -11.28 9.66
C THR A 280 -18.73 -11.39 8.20
N PHE A 281 -18.55 -12.54 7.56
CA PHE A 281 -19.06 -12.75 6.20
C PHE A 281 -20.58 -12.56 6.13
N GLU A 282 -21.31 -13.18 7.07
CA GLU A 282 -22.77 -13.04 7.16
C GLU A 282 -23.19 -11.60 7.43
N GLY A 283 -22.56 -10.94 8.39
CA GLY A 283 -22.81 -9.53 8.71
C GLY A 283 -22.64 -8.66 7.47
N TYR A 284 -21.51 -8.77 6.78
CA TYR A 284 -21.22 -7.96 5.60
C TYR A 284 -22.23 -8.15 4.46
N THR A 285 -22.73 -9.37 4.25
CA THR A 285 -23.77 -9.61 3.23
C THR A 285 -25.17 -9.12 3.63
N THR A 286 -25.39 -8.83 4.91
CA THR A 286 -26.71 -8.46 5.45
C THR A 286 -26.85 -6.98 5.77
N ILE A 287 -25.74 -6.25 5.97
CA ILE A 287 -25.77 -4.81 6.32
C ILE A 287 -26.52 -3.93 5.33
N LEU A 288 -26.55 -4.31 4.05
CA LEU A 288 -27.22 -3.54 2.99
C LEU A 288 -28.67 -3.95 2.75
N LYS A 289 -29.20 -5.00 3.40
CA LYS A 289 -30.59 -5.41 3.20
C LYS A 289 -31.58 -4.27 3.49
N PRO A 290 -31.45 -3.49 4.59
CA PRO A 290 -32.34 -2.36 4.85
C PRO A 290 -32.15 -1.18 3.89
N PHE A 291 -31.01 -1.12 3.19
CA PHE A 291 -30.72 -0.08 2.23
C PHE A 291 -31.39 -0.33 0.87
N LEU A 292 -31.65 -1.60 0.53
CA LEU A 292 -32.19 -2.05 -0.76
C LEU A 292 -33.71 -2.29 -0.77
N LEU A 293 -34.37 -2.17 0.38
CA LEU A 293 -35.81 -2.40 0.57
C LEU A 293 -36.54 -1.09 0.86
#